data_AF-A0A661BEM7-F1
#
_entry.id   AF-A0A661BEM7-F1
#
_cell.length_a   1.000
_cell.length_b   1.000
_cell.length_c   1.000
_cell.angle_alpha   90.00
_cell.angle_beta   90.00
_cell.angle_gamma   90.00
#
_symmetry.space_group_name_H-M   'P 1'
#
loop_
_entity.id
_entity.type
_entity.pdbx_description
1 polymer ?
#
loop_
_entity_poly.entity_id
_entity_poly.type
_entity_poly.pdbx_seq_one_letter_code
_entity_poly.pdbx_strand_id
1 'polypeptide(L)'
;MKRYSKEYKQKALQLLERNHKGDKPDFSAVSSELGVHSDTLKRWWADYKLAQSKKLRDRIEEAISSMLARIKQLSEESENLSELAPVVKMLSEILQQIEQEESFEAF
;
A
#
# COMPACT_ATOMS: atom_id res chain seq x y z
N MET A 1 -36.82 16.15 11.31
CA MET A 1 -35.65 15.75 10.49
C MET A 1 -36.05 14.54 9.65
N LYS A 2 -36.07 14.63 8.31
CA LYS A 2 -36.39 13.46 7.45
C LYS A 2 -35.33 12.37 7.69
N ARG A 3 -35.75 11.14 7.98
CA ARG A 3 -34.86 9.98 8.09
C ARG A 3 -34.66 9.40 6.69
N TYR A 4 -33.43 9.44 6.19
CA TYR A 4 -33.06 8.83 4.92
C TYR A 4 -32.49 7.43 5.16
N SER A 5 -32.82 6.46 4.31
CA SER A 5 -32.22 5.13 4.39
C SER A 5 -30.73 5.17 4.05
N LYS A 6 -29.97 4.16 4.50
CA LYS A 6 -28.54 4.03 4.19
C LYS A 6 -28.31 3.95 2.68
N GLU A 7 -29.13 3.17 1.98
CA GLU A 7 -29.11 3.01 0.51
C GLU A 7 -29.34 4.35 -0.19
N TYR A 8 -30.29 5.15 0.31
CA TYR A 8 -30.59 6.45 -0.26
C TYR A 8 -29.42 7.44 -0.09
N LYS A 9 -28.80 7.45 1.10
CA LYS A 9 -27.56 8.21 1.34
C LYS A 9 -26.44 7.76 0.41
N GLN A 10 -26.28 6.46 0.18
CA GLN A 10 -25.25 5.92 -0.71
C GLN A 10 -25.49 6.33 -2.18
N LYS A 11 -26.73 6.26 -2.66
CA LYS A 11 -27.10 6.75 -3.99
C LYS A 11 -26.77 8.25 -4.16
N ALA A 12 -27.09 9.06 -3.15
CA ALA A 12 -26.77 10.49 -3.17
C ALA A 12 -25.26 10.75 -3.26
N LEU A 13 -24.45 10.00 -2.50
CA LEU A 13 -22.98 10.11 -2.56
C LEU A 13 -22.42 9.70 -3.93
N GLN A 14 -22.95 8.65 -4.55
CA GLN A 14 -22.54 8.22 -5.90
C GLN A 14 -22.89 9.26 -6.97
N LEU A 15 -24.05 9.91 -6.85
CA LEU A 15 -24.43 11.01 -7.74
C LEU A 15 -23.52 12.22 -7.54
N LEU A 16 -23.18 12.54 -6.30
CA LEU A 16 -22.22 13.60 -5.99
C LEU A 16 -20.85 13.30 -6.58
N GLU A 17 -20.34 12.05 -6.52
CA GLU A 17 -19.07 11.66 -7.15
C GLU A 17 -19.10 11.79 -8.68
N ARG A 18 -20.22 11.46 -9.32
CA ARG A 18 -20.35 11.53 -10.78
C ARG A 18 -20.50 12.96 -11.29
N ASN A 19 -21.15 13.83 -10.53
CA ASN A 19 -21.46 15.20 -10.93
C ASN A 19 -20.43 16.21 -10.42
N HIS A 20 -19.15 15.93 -10.64
CA HIS A 20 -18.06 16.83 -10.29
C HIS A 20 -17.87 17.92 -11.35
N LYS A 21 -17.88 19.19 -10.90
CA LYS A 21 -17.37 20.33 -11.67
C LYS A 21 -16.00 20.69 -11.13
N GLY A 22 -14.95 20.08 -11.70
CA GLY A 22 -13.59 20.15 -11.17
C GLY A 22 -13.47 19.42 -9.82
N ASP A 23 -12.88 20.07 -8.81
CA ASP A 23 -12.63 19.45 -7.50
C ASP A 23 -13.85 19.37 -6.58
N LYS A 24 -14.99 19.97 -6.96
CA LYS A 24 -16.18 20.07 -6.11
C LYS A 24 -17.42 19.46 -6.77
N PRO A 25 -18.24 18.69 -6.02
CA PRO A 25 -19.53 18.22 -6.51
C PRO A 25 -20.50 19.37 -6.75
N ASP A 26 -21.36 19.22 -7.76
CA ASP A 26 -22.53 20.09 -7.91
C ASP A 26 -23.65 19.67 -6.95
N PHE A 27 -23.60 20.21 -5.73
CA PHE A 27 -24.62 19.95 -4.70
C PHE A 27 -26.01 20.48 -5.10
N SER A 28 -26.09 21.50 -5.95
CA SER A 28 -27.37 22.09 -6.37
C SER A 28 -28.12 21.15 -7.32
N ALA A 29 -27.39 20.57 -8.27
CA ALA A 29 -27.92 19.59 -9.19
C ALA A 29 -28.46 18.34 -8.45
N VAL A 30 -27.65 17.76 -7.55
CA VAL A 30 -28.06 16.57 -6.78
C VAL A 30 -29.18 16.89 -5.79
N SER A 31 -29.18 18.09 -5.20
CA SER A 31 -30.27 18.57 -4.33
C SER A 31 -31.60 18.62 -5.08
N SER A 32 -31.59 19.14 -6.32
CA SER A 32 -32.77 19.23 -7.18
C SER A 32 -33.27 17.85 -7.60
N GLU A 33 -32.36 16.94 -7.94
CA GLU A 33 -32.71 15.58 -8.40
C GLU A 33 -33.30 14.71 -7.27
N LEU A 34 -32.75 14.80 -6.06
CA LEU A 34 -33.12 13.92 -4.95
C LEU A 34 -34.07 14.57 -3.95
N GLY A 35 -34.34 15.87 -4.05
CA GLY A 35 -35.13 16.61 -3.05
C GLY A 35 -34.48 16.62 -1.66
N VAL A 36 -33.15 16.46 -1.59
CA VAL A 36 -32.36 16.52 -0.36
C VAL A 36 -31.73 17.89 -0.27
N HIS A 37 -31.91 18.59 0.86
CA HIS A 37 -31.32 19.91 1.04
C HIS A 37 -29.79 19.90 0.85
N SER A 38 -29.27 20.88 0.13
CA SER A 38 -27.83 21.01 -0.19
C SER A 38 -26.93 20.88 1.04
N ASP A 39 -27.30 21.48 2.17
CA ASP A 39 -26.49 21.39 3.40
C ASP A 39 -26.43 19.98 4.00
N THR A 40 -27.48 19.16 3.79
CA THR A 40 -27.45 17.75 4.19
C THR A 40 -26.47 16.97 3.31
N LEU A 41 -26.49 17.24 1.99
CA LEU A 41 -25.56 16.64 1.04
C LEU A 41 -24.11 17.02 1.33
N LYS A 42 -23.83 18.29 1.66
CA LYS A 42 -22.49 18.76 2.05
C LYS A 42 -21.96 18.04 3.27
N ARG A 43 -22.79 17.87 4.32
CA ARG A 43 -22.39 17.13 5.53
C ARG A 43 -22.07 15.66 5.20
N TRP A 44 -22.95 15.00 4.46
CA TRP A 44 -22.72 13.62 4.06
C TRP A 44 -21.46 13.45 3.21
N TRP A 45 -21.20 14.40 2.31
CA TRP A 45 -20.01 14.41 1.48
C TRP A 45 -18.73 14.59 2.30
N ALA A 46 -18.75 15.50 3.28
CA ALA A 46 -17.62 15.71 4.19
C ALA A 46 -17.31 14.43 4.98
N ASP A 47 -18.33 13.81 5.59
CA ASP A 47 -18.17 12.54 6.32
C ASP A 47 -17.63 11.43 5.41
N TYR A 48 -18.15 11.36 4.18
CA TYR A 48 -17.73 10.37 3.20
C TYR A 48 -16.27 10.55 2.79
N LYS A 49 -15.85 11.78 2.48
CA LYS A 49 -14.45 12.07 2.13
C LYS A 49 -13.50 11.85 3.29
N LEU A 50 -13.92 12.18 4.51
CA LEU A 50 -13.14 11.89 5.72
C LEU A 50 -12.99 10.38 5.95
N ALA A 51 -14.05 9.60 5.72
CA ALA A 51 -13.97 8.14 5.84
C ALA A 51 -13.07 7.53 4.75
N GLN A 52 -13.11 8.07 3.52
CA GLN A 52 -12.23 7.62 2.44
C GLN A 52 -10.77 7.99 2.70
N SER A 53 -10.48 9.20 3.18
CA SER A 53 -9.11 9.59 3.51
C SER A 53 -8.53 8.78 4.65
N LYS A 54 -9.34 8.47 5.67
CA LYS A 54 -8.94 7.56 6.76
C LYS A 54 -8.61 6.16 6.23
N LYS A 55 -9.48 5.56 5.40
CA LYS A 55 -9.21 4.24 4.80
C LYS A 55 -7.95 4.23 3.94
N LEU A 56 -7.70 5.30 3.19
CA LEU A 56 -6.48 5.42 2.39
C LEU A 56 -5.24 5.51 3.28
N ARG A 57 -5.30 6.33 4.33
CA ARG A 57 -4.23 6.44 5.32
C ARG A 57 -3.93 5.09 5.96
N ASP A 58 -4.95 4.38 6.45
CA ASP A 58 -4.79 3.08 7.10
C ASP A 58 -4.09 2.07 6.16
N ARG A 59 -4.46 2.05 4.87
CA ARG A 59 -3.80 1.20 3.85
C ARG A 59 -2.34 1.59 3.58
N ILE A 60 -2.04 2.89 3.57
CA ILE A 60 -0.68 3.38 3.40
C ILE A 60 0.17 3.01 4.61
N GLU A 61 -0.37 3.17 5.82
CA GLU A 61 0.31 2.76 7.06
C GLU A 61 0.61 1.25 7.06
N GLU A 62 -0.35 0.41 6.68
CA GLU A 62 -0.15 -1.04 6.55
C GLU A 62 0.92 -1.40 5.51
N ALA A 63 0.90 -0.76 4.35
CA ALA A 63 1.91 -0.95 3.31
C ALA A 63 3.32 -0.55 3.78
N ILE A 64 3.44 0.60 4.47
CA ILE A 64 4.71 1.06 5.04
C ILE A 64 5.22 0.07 6.08
N SER A 65 4.37 -0.39 7.00
CA SER A 65 4.75 -1.40 8.00
C SER A 65 5.23 -2.70 7.35
N SER A 66 4.54 -3.17 6.30
CA SER A 66 4.97 -4.35 5.55
C SER A 66 6.32 -4.14 4.87
N MET A 67 6.56 -2.97 4.28
CA MET A 67 7.83 -2.64 3.64
C MET A 67 8.98 -2.58 4.66
N LEU A 68 8.75 -1.96 5.82
CA LEU A 68 9.75 -1.90 6.90
C LEU A 68 10.10 -3.31 7.41
N ALA A 69 9.12 -4.19 7.57
CA ALA A 69 9.36 -5.58 7.93
C ALA A 69 10.22 -6.30 6.88
N ARG A 70 9.94 -6.08 5.59
CA ARG A 70 10.73 -6.69 4.51
C ARG A 70 12.15 -6.12 4.44
N ILE A 71 12.32 -4.82 4.64
CA ILE A 71 13.65 -4.18 4.70
C ILE A 71 14.47 -4.79 5.84
N LYS A 72 13.85 -4.99 7.01
CA LYS A 72 14.52 -5.64 8.15
C LYS A 72 14.99 -7.06 7.80
N GLN A 73 14.12 -7.87 7.21
CA GLN A 73 14.49 -9.23 6.77
C GLN A 73 15.62 -9.22 5.76
N LEU A 74 15.58 -8.33 4.76
CA LEU A 74 16.65 -8.20 3.77
C LEU A 74 17.98 -7.76 4.39
N SER A 75 17.94 -6.92 5.43
CA SER A 75 19.13 -6.54 6.19
C SER A 75 19.75 -7.74 6.91
N GLU A 76 18.94 -8.57 7.57
CA GLU A 76 19.38 -9.80 8.24
C GLU A 76 19.91 -10.83 7.22
N GLU A 77 19.21 -11.02 6.09
CA GLU A 77 19.66 -11.87 4.97
C GLU A 77 21.03 -11.39 4.43
N SER A 78 21.25 -10.07 4.30
CA SER A 78 22.51 -9.50 3.83
C SER A 78 23.66 -9.67 4.83
N GLU A 79 23.39 -9.53 6.13
CA GLU A 79 24.40 -9.74 7.17
C GLU A 79 24.87 -11.20 7.17
N ASN A 80 23.93 -12.16 7.12
CA ASN A 80 24.25 -13.59 7.00
C ASN A 80 25.09 -13.91 5.74
N LEU A 81 24.76 -13.29 4.60
CA LEU A 81 25.57 -13.45 3.38
C LEU A 81 27.00 -12.94 3.55
N SER A 82 27.17 -11.83 4.28
CA SER A 82 28.49 -11.27 4.56
C SER A 82 29.33 -12.19 5.47
N GLU A 83 28.70 -12.87 6.42
CA GLU A 83 29.36 -13.85 7.29
C GLU A 83 29.79 -15.13 6.54
N LEU A 84 29.05 -15.53 5.51
CA LEU A 84 29.37 -16.70 4.69
C LEU A 84 30.48 -16.43 3.65
N ALA A 85 30.70 -15.18 3.26
CA ALA A 85 31.73 -14.81 2.28
C ALA A 85 33.16 -15.33 2.60
N PRO A 86 33.69 -15.20 3.83
CA PRO A 86 34.99 -15.78 4.18
C PRO A 86 35.01 -17.31 4.14
N VAL A 87 33.90 -17.98 4.49
CA VAL A 87 33.79 -19.44 4.42
C VAL A 87 33.83 -19.92 2.97
N VAL A 88 33.08 -19.25 2.07
CA VAL A 88 33.12 -19.54 0.63
C VAL A 88 34.51 -19.31 0.06
N LYS A 89 35.19 -18.24 0.45
CA LYS A 89 36.57 -17.98 0.03
C LYS A 89 37.52 -19.11 0.48
N MET A 90 37.44 -19.51 1.74
CA MET A 90 38.26 -20.61 2.28
C MET A 90 37.99 -21.94 1.55
N LEU A 91 36.72 -22.26 1.28
CA LEU A 91 36.37 -23.47 0.52
C LEU A 91 36.87 -23.42 -0.93
N SER A 92 36.81 -22.26 -1.58
CA SER A 92 37.39 -22.07 -2.93
C SER A 92 38.92 -22.23 -2.92
N GLU A 93 39.60 -21.72 -1.90
CA GLU A 93 41.05 -21.88 -1.74
C GLU A 93 41.45 -23.35 -1.52
N ILE A 94 40.69 -24.10 -0.72
CA ILE A 94 40.91 -25.54 -0.50
C ILE A 94 40.70 -26.33 -1.81
N LEU A 95 39.64 -26.04 -2.55
CA LEU A 95 39.39 -26.71 -3.83
C LEU A 95 40.52 -26.47 -4.83
N GLN A 96 41.04 -25.24 -4.92
CA GLN A 96 42.20 -24.94 -5.77
C GLN A 96 43.46 -25.69 -5.33
N GLN A 97 43.68 -25.87 -4.03
CA GLN A 97 44.82 -26.65 -3.52
C GLN A 97 44.71 -28.13 -3.93
N ILE A 98 43.53 -28.73 -3.78
CA ILE A 98 43.28 -30.12 -4.18
C ILE A 98 43.48 -30.31 -5.68
N GLU A 99 42.92 -29.42 -6.52
CA GLU A 99 43.11 -29.47 -7.98
C GLU A 99 44.59 -29.35 -8.38
N GLN A 100 45.36 -28.53 -7.66
CA GLN A 100 46.80 -28.41 -7.91
C GLN A 100 47.54 -29.69 -7.49
N GLU A 101 47.23 -30.27 -6.34
CA GLU A 101 47.86 -31.50 -5.86
C GLU A 101 47.57 -32.71 -6.78
N GLU A 102 46.32 -32.87 -7.24
CA GLU A 102 45.95 -33.92 -8.21
C GLU A 102 46.65 -33.73 -9.58
N SER A 103 46.92 -32.48 -9.98
CA SER A 103 47.63 -32.18 -11.22
C SER A 103 49.13 -32.53 -11.16
N PHE A 104 49.72 -32.58 -9.97
CA PHE A 104 51.12 -32.94 -9.73
C PHE A 104 51.35 -34.45 -9.54
N GLU A 105 50.35 -35.21 -9.06
CA GLU A 105 50.46 -36.67 -8.93
C GLU A 105 50.24 -37.43 -10.26
N ALA A 106 49.78 -36.74 -11.31
CA ALA A 106 49.55 -37.31 -12.65
C ALA A 106 50.78 -37.26 -13.60
N PHE A 107 51.95 -36.79 -13.12
CA PHE A 107 53.24 -36.76 -13.83
C PHE A 107 54.25 -37.73 -13.21
#